data_AF-A0AAD7CNY3-F1
#
_entry.id   AF-A0AAD7CNY3-F1
#
_cell.length_a   1.000
_cell.length_b   1.000
_cell.length_c   1.000
_cell.angle_alpha   90.00
_cell.angle_beta   90.00
_cell.angle_gamma   90.00
#
_symmetry.space_group_name_H-M   'P 1'
#
loop_
_entity.id
_entity.type
_entity.pdbx_description
1 polymer ?
#
loop_
_entity_poly.entity_id
_entity_poly.type
_entity_poly.pdbx_seq_one_letter_code
_entity_poly.pdbx_strand_id
1 'polypeptide(L)'
;MKPGSRTKLEIRGCLRRDGTCSARFPRDIIQNTVVDPEDGAIHMKKREAMINCISPDLTYCLRCNTDVTSLLSGTSIKAVVAYISDYVTKASLKIYHIFRAVKDVLNRNTENMGSSAEGKENTRVLVMQMVNSLSSKLQIGSPMASLYLLGNPDRYTNVVFKPFWWISYVSEVKRVWPTAEGNGSQPREVLPSKKGDDIVGVTPVDDYTFRSPEFENTSLFDYFQMANRVKRTKRQYNDFMESLRNRDPDVMMDVQAVGPDDDWLVDDGDQTAKVETLEDPSDAVSIHPFQEGHELYETHYIRCDRRNLDKAVPNFLGGALPRKDLSDREFNCCTMMTLFKPWRSGSDLKNTVDNWDETFREYEFSEKALTLMKNFNVKYECNDARDDFASQDRQRSRPMPMFSRWRDAEEVEDSDGGDLMGYDEDDYDPPA
;
A
#
# COMPACT_ATOMS: atom_id res chain seq x y z
N MET A 1 -50.22 43.01 16.50
CA MET A 1 -49.04 42.35 17.11
C MET A 1 -48.69 41.15 16.24
N LYS A 2 -47.64 41.25 15.43
CA LYS A 2 -47.14 40.12 14.62
C LYS A 2 -46.19 39.28 15.46
N PRO A 3 -46.28 37.94 15.43
CA PRO A 3 -45.40 37.05 16.18
C PRO A 3 -43.96 37.18 15.68
N GLY A 4 -43.02 37.13 16.62
CA GLY A 4 -41.61 37.51 16.44
C GLY A 4 -40.90 36.82 15.29
N SER A 5 -40.24 37.65 14.48
CA SER A 5 -39.11 37.28 13.63
C SER A 5 -38.07 36.53 14.47
N ARG A 6 -37.91 35.22 14.22
CA ARG A 6 -36.72 34.48 14.67
C ARG A 6 -35.54 35.08 13.92
N THR A 7 -34.75 35.90 14.59
CA THR A 7 -33.48 36.43 14.11
C THR A 7 -32.62 35.23 13.72
N LYS A 8 -32.31 35.06 12.44
CA LYS A 8 -31.28 34.11 11.97
C LYS A 8 -30.00 34.49 12.72
N LEU A 9 -29.55 33.65 13.66
CA LEU A 9 -28.23 33.80 14.27
C LEU A 9 -27.21 33.78 13.13
N GLU A 10 -26.58 34.92 12.85
CA GLU A 10 -25.45 34.98 11.94
C GLU A 10 -24.33 34.12 12.52
N ILE A 11 -24.13 32.96 11.91
CA ILE A 11 -23.05 32.05 12.27
C ILE A 11 -21.75 32.71 11.81
N ARG A 12 -20.98 33.28 12.74
CA ARG A 12 -19.68 33.90 12.46
C ARG A 12 -18.56 33.03 13.04
N GLY A 13 -17.56 32.72 12.21
CA GLY A 13 -16.36 32.01 12.64
C GLY A 13 -16.60 30.53 12.96
N CYS A 14 -15.98 30.05 14.04
CA CYS A 14 -15.97 28.64 14.43
C CYS A 14 -17.24 28.17 15.17
N LEU A 15 -18.36 28.89 15.09
CA LEU A 15 -19.62 28.50 15.73
C LEU A 15 -20.43 27.60 14.79
N ARG A 16 -21.03 26.55 15.34
CA ARG A 16 -21.94 25.64 14.65
C ARG A 16 -23.38 26.14 14.76
N ARG A 17 -24.26 25.55 13.95
CA ARG A 17 -25.71 25.86 13.94
C ARG A 17 -26.39 25.60 15.29
N ASP A 18 -25.85 24.67 16.07
CA ASP A 18 -26.31 24.34 17.42
C ASP A 18 -25.71 25.25 18.52
N GLY A 19 -24.90 26.26 18.13
CA GLY A 19 -24.24 27.18 19.05
C GLY A 19 -22.95 26.63 19.68
N THR A 20 -22.52 25.42 19.31
CA THR A 20 -21.25 24.84 19.79
C THR A 20 -20.07 25.38 18.99
N CYS A 21 -18.91 25.53 19.62
CA CYS A 21 -17.69 25.94 18.93
C CYS A 21 -17.03 24.71 18.27
N SER A 22 -16.81 24.73 16.96
CA SER A 22 -16.03 23.72 16.20
C SER A 22 -14.59 23.60 16.72
N ALA A 23 -14.02 24.67 17.27
CA ALA A 23 -12.72 24.65 17.96
C ALA A 23 -12.80 24.21 19.43
N ARG A 24 -14.01 23.87 19.91
CA ARG A 24 -14.35 23.31 21.22
C ARG A 24 -14.00 24.21 22.41
N PHE A 25 -14.22 25.50 22.23
CA PHE A 25 -14.20 26.44 23.33
C PHE A 25 -15.61 26.65 23.91
N PRO A 26 -15.74 26.81 25.25
CA PRO A 26 -14.70 26.71 26.27
C PRO A 26 -14.25 25.26 26.52
N ARG A 27 -12.95 25.05 26.73
CA ARG A 27 -12.37 23.73 27.06
C ARG A 27 -12.39 23.48 28.56
N ASP A 28 -12.39 22.21 28.95
CA ASP A 28 -12.35 21.80 30.36
C ASP A 28 -11.16 22.38 31.13
N ILE A 29 -11.39 22.65 32.41
CA ILE A 29 -10.41 23.17 33.36
C ILE A 29 -9.92 22.03 34.23
N ILE A 30 -8.62 21.79 34.24
CA ILE A 30 -7.94 20.78 35.04
C ILE A 30 -7.04 21.52 36.03
N GLN A 31 -7.37 21.47 37.33
CA GLN A 31 -6.66 22.29 38.33
C GLN A 31 -5.22 21.85 38.59
N ASN A 32 -4.97 20.54 38.53
CA ASN A 32 -3.69 19.88 38.76
C ASN A 32 -3.49 18.76 37.75
N THR A 33 -2.24 18.49 37.37
CA THR A 33 -1.94 17.35 36.50
C THR A 33 -2.27 16.06 37.24
N VAL A 34 -3.12 15.22 36.65
CA VAL A 34 -3.55 13.94 37.23
C VAL A 34 -3.41 12.82 36.21
N VAL A 35 -3.21 11.61 36.70
CA VAL A 35 -3.27 10.39 35.90
C VAL A 35 -4.60 9.74 36.20
N ASP A 36 -5.38 9.45 35.16
CA ASP A 36 -6.62 8.70 35.26
C ASP A 36 -6.30 7.26 35.71
N PRO A 37 -6.89 6.78 36.83
CA PRO A 37 -6.62 5.44 37.34
C PRO A 37 -7.22 4.30 36.48
N GLU A 38 -8.20 4.57 35.62
CA GLU A 38 -8.84 3.54 34.79
C GLU A 38 -8.10 3.28 33.48
N ASP A 39 -7.67 4.33 32.79
CA ASP A 39 -7.06 4.22 31.44
C ASP A 39 -5.61 4.72 31.36
N GLY A 40 -5.06 5.25 32.46
CA GLY A 40 -3.70 5.77 32.54
C GLY A 40 -3.49 7.11 31.80
N ALA A 41 -4.56 7.77 31.35
CA ALA A 41 -4.44 9.04 30.64
C ALA A 41 -3.92 10.15 31.55
N ILE A 42 -2.94 10.92 31.05
CA ILE A 42 -2.41 12.07 31.80
C ILE A 42 -3.17 13.33 31.39
N HIS A 43 -3.95 13.85 32.33
CA HIS A 43 -4.64 15.12 32.21
C HIS A 43 -3.74 16.23 32.73
N MET A 44 -3.16 17.02 31.82
CA MET A 44 -2.28 18.13 32.17
C MET A 44 -3.08 19.28 32.80
N LYS A 45 -2.47 19.93 33.80
CA LYS A 45 -3.01 21.15 34.41
C LYS A 45 -3.34 22.21 33.35
N LYS A 46 -4.59 22.66 33.34
CA LYS A 46 -5.12 23.70 32.45
C LYS A 46 -6.13 24.56 33.21
N ARG A 47 -5.77 25.81 33.52
CA ARG A 47 -6.60 26.71 34.34
C ARG A 47 -7.49 27.66 33.55
N GLU A 48 -7.18 27.87 32.28
CA GLU A 48 -7.93 28.79 31.42
C GLU A 48 -8.77 28.01 30.41
N ALA A 49 -10.07 28.28 30.36
CA ALA A 49 -10.98 27.56 29.46
C ALA A 49 -10.79 27.97 27.99
N MET A 50 -10.36 29.20 27.76
CA MET A 50 -10.23 29.83 26.43
C MET A 50 -8.81 29.75 25.84
N ILE A 51 -7.90 28.99 26.47
CA ILE A 51 -6.56 28.72 25.95
C ILE A 51 -6.45 27.26 25.48
N ASN A 52 -5.63 27.05 24.45
CA ASN A 52 -5.21 25.71 24.05
C ASN A 52 -4.31 25.07 25.12
N CYS A 53 -4.18 23.76 25.07
CA CYS A 53 -3.12 23.09 25.81
C CYS A 53 -1.77 23.46 25.16
N ILE A 54 -0.82 23.95 25.96
CA ILE A 54 0.48 24.41 25.47
C ILE A 54 1.60 23.47 25.92
N SER A 55 2.60 23.31 25.07
CA SER A 55 3.92 22.81 25.47
C SER A 55 4.89 23.99 25.38
N PRO A 56 5.53 24.40 26.48
CA PRO A 56 6.44 25.55 26.48
C PRO A 56 7.49 25.48 25.37
N ASP A 57 8.07 24.30 25.14
CA ASP A 57 9.12 24.11 24.12
C ASP A 57 8.58 24.27 22.69
N LEU A 58 7.43 23.66 22.39
CA LEU A 58 6.81 23.78 21.06
C LEU A 58 6.30 25.20 20.80
N THR A 59 5.67 25.83 21.79
CA THR A 59 5.20 27.21 21.68
C THR A 59 6.37 28.17 21.50
N TYR A 60 7.50 27.94 22.19
CA TYR A 60 8.73 28.73 22.02
C TYR A 60 9.31 28.58 20.60
N CYS A 61 9.42 27.34 20.10
CA CYS A 61 9.99 27.06 18.77
C CYS A 61 9.10 27.59 17.63
N LEU A 62 7.79 27.35 17.71
CA LEU A 62 6.84 27.70 16.65
C LEU A 62 6.40 29.16 16.70
N ARG A 63 6.60 29.85 17.83
CA ARG A 63 6.25 31.26 18.06
C ARG A 63 4.80 31.60 17.68
N CYS A 64 3.91 30.64 17.77
CA CYS A 64 2.48 30.76 17.46
C CYS A 64 1.63 29.97 18.47
N ASN A 65 0.32 30.18 18.45
CA ASN A 65 -0.60 29.46 19.33
C ASN A 65 -0.71 27.99 18.91
N THR A 66 -0.02 27.11 19.62
CA THR A 66 0.00 25.67 19.36
C THR A 66 -1.01 24.95 20.25
N ASP A 67 -1.85 24.09 19.68
CA ASP A 67 -2.71 23.17 20.44
C ASP A 67 -2.05 21.80 20.57
N VAL A 68 -1.53 21.51 21.76
CA VAL A 68 -0.77 20.30 22.07
C VAL A 68 -1.64 19.33 22.83
N THR A 69 -1.73 18.09 22.36
CA THR A 69 -2.47 17.04 23.05
C THR A 69 -1.51 15.95 23.52
N SER A 70 -1.61 15.56 24.79
CA SER A 70 -0.84 14.44 25.34
C SER A 70 -1.48 13.12 24.90
N LEU A 71 -0.71 12.28 24.20
CA LEU A 71 -1.12 10.95 23.74
C LEU A 71 -0.29 9.90 24.48
N LEU A 72 -0.71 9.53 25.69
CA LEU A 72 0.02 8.56 26.52
C LEU A 72 -0.76 7.27 26.77
N SER A 73 -2.06 7.23 26.44
CA SER A 73 -2.83 5.98 26.39
C SER A 73 -2.57 5.24 25.07
N GLY A 74 -2.31 3.93 25.16
CA GLY A 74 -2.07 3.07 24.00
C GLY A 74 -3.22 3.08 23.01
N THR A 75 -4.47 3.11 23.49
CA THR A 75 -5.67 3.15 22.63
C THR A 75 -5.77 4.49 21.91
N SER A 76 -5.58 5.61 22.60
CA SER A 76 -5.64 6.95 21.99
C SER A 76 -4.57 7.14 20.90
N ILE A 77 -3.35 6.68 21.15
CA ILE A 77 -2.27 6.72 20.14
C ILE A 77 -2.68 5.90 18.90
N LYS A 78 -3.15 4.67 19.10
CA LYS A 78 -3.60 3.78 18.03
C LYS A 78 -4.69 4.43 17.15
N ALA A 79 -5.69 5.04 17.77
CA ALA A 79 -6.75 5.75 17.05
C ALA A 79 -6.25 6.99 16.31
N VAL A 80 -5.35 7.79 16.92
CA VAL A 80 -4.73 8.93 16.25
C VAL A 80 -3.89 8.48 15.05
N VAL A 81 -3.13 7.39 15.17
CA VAL A 81 -2.30 6.87 14.08
C VAL A 81 -3.15 6.44 12.89
N ALA A 82 -4.25 5.71 13.12
CA ALA A 82 -5.21 5.36 12.06
C ALA A 82 -5.77 6.61 11.39
N TYR A 83 -6.22 7.58 12.17
CA TYR A 83 -6.75 8.83 11.63
C TYR A 83 -5.73 9.60 10.77
N ILE A 84 -4.51 9.81 11.29
CA ILE A 84 -3.46 10.54 10.55
C ILE A 84 -3.12 9.79 9.26
N SER A 85 -3.04 8.47 9.32
CA SER A 85 -2.77 7.64 8.15
C SER A 85 -3.87 7.77 7.10
N ASP A 86 -5.15 7.72 7.50
CA ASP A 86 -6.27 7.94 6.56
C ASP A 86 -6.25 9.34 5.97
N TYR A 87 -5.92 10.36 6.77
CA TYR A 87 -5.81 11.74 6.29
C TYR A 87 -4.69 11.92 5.28
N VAL A 88 -3.50 11.39 5.57
CA VAL A 88 -2.33 11.49 4.68
C VAL A 88 -2.52 10.65 3.41
N THR A 89 -3.21 9.52 3.50
CA THR A 89 -3.44 8.61 2.35
C THR A 89 -4.71 8.92 1.58
N LYS A 90 -5.47 9.94 1.98
CA LYS A 90 -6.69 10.40 1.30
C LYS A 90 -6.36 10.67 -0.17
N ALA A 91 -7.05 9.97 -1.08
CA ALA A 91 -6.81 10.10 -2.51
C ALA A 91 -7.05 11.55 -2.95
N SER A 92 -6.07 12.12 -3.68
CA SER A 92 -6.15 13.50 -4.19
C SER A 92 -7.31 13.73 -5.17
N LEU A 93 -7.80 12.66 -5.81
CA LEU A 93 -8.98 12.65 -6.66
C LEU A 93 -9.97 11.59 -6.19
N LYS A 94 -11.20 12.01 -5.90
CA LYS A 94 -12.31 11.07 -5.67
C LYS A 94 -12.64 10.33 -6.98
N ILE A 95 -12.98 9.04 -6.88
CA ILE A 95 -13.20 8.13 -8.01
C ILE A 95 -14.21 8.68 -9.04
N TYR A 96 -15.28 9.35 -8.60
CA TYR A 96 -16.28 9.92 -9.50
C TYR A 96 -15.73 11.07 -10.37
N HIS A 97 -14.73 11.83 -9.90
CA HIS A 97 -14.05 12.84 -10.72
C HIS A 97 -13.24 12.19 -11.84
N ILE A 98 -12.63 11.03 -11.55
CA ILE A 98 -11.90 10.22 -12.53
C ILE A 98 -12.87 9.73 -13.61
N PHE A 99 -13.97 9.08 -13.21
CA PHE A 99 -14.97 8.58 -14.15
C PHE A 99 -15.62 9.71 -14.97
N ARG A 100 -15.87 10.86 -14.37
CA ARG A 100 -16.39 12.03 -15.11
C ARG A 100 -15.40 12.51 -16.16
N ALA A 101 -14.11 12.63 -15.83
CA ALA A 101 -13.08 13.02 -16.80
C ALA A 101 -12.99 12.02 -17.97
N VAL A 102 -13.00 10.72 -17.66
CA VAL A 102 -12.99 9.65 -18.66
C VAL A 102 -14.24 9.73 -19.55
N LYS A 103 -15.43 9.87 -18.95
CA LYS A 103 -16.69 10.03 -19.69
C LYS A 103 -16.69 11.26 -20.60
N ASP A 104 -16.21 12.40 -20.10
CA ASP A 104 -16.13 13.64 -20.87
C ASP A 104 -15.24 13.47 -22.11
N VAL A 105 -14.10 12.76 -21.97
CA VAL A 105 -13.17 12.49 -23.09
C VAL A 105 -13.77 11.47 -24.06
N LEU A 106 -14.43 10.42 -23.57
CA LEU A 106 -15.09 9.43 -24.44
C LEU A 106 -16.21 10.07 -25.28
N ASN A 107 -17.06 10.87 -24.64
CA ASN A 107 -18.18 11.54 -25.30
C ASN A 107 -17.72 12.53 -26.40
N ARG A 108 -16.54 13.13 -26.26
CA ARG A 108 -15.98 14.04 -27.28
C ARG A 108 -15.38 13.31 -28.48
N ASN A 109 -15.06 12.02 -28.34
CA ASN A 109 -14.39 11.22 -29.38
C ASN A 109 -15.29 10.12 -29.97
N THR A 110 -16.59 10.10 -29.66
CA THR A 110 -17.55 9.12 -30.17
C THR A 110 -17.61 9.07 -31.69
N GLU A 111 -17.43 10.21 -32.36
CA GLU A 111 -17.43 10.31 -33.84
C GLU A 111 -16.15 9.75 -34.49
N ASN A 112 -15.03 9.71 -33.76
CA ASN A 112 -13.72 9.26 -34.26
C ASN A 112 -13.48 7.74 -34.10
N MET A 113 -14.37 7.02 -33.41
CA MET A 113 -14.23 5.57 -33.16
C MET A 113 -14.67 4.68 -34.34
N GLY A 114 -15.09 5.25 -35.47
CA GLY A 114 -15.61 4.52 -36.63
C GLY A 114 -14.58 4.04 -37.68
N SER A 115 -13.31 4.47 -37.61
CA SER A 115 -12.29 4.12 -38.62
C SER A 115 -11.41 2.94 -38.18
N SER A 116 -11.62 1.78 -38.83
CA SER A 116 -11.04 0.48 -38.45
C SER A 116 -9.51 0.34 -38.66
N ALA A 117 -8.87 1.23 -39.43
CA ALA A 117 -7.46 1.07 -39.81
C ALA A 117 -6.43 1.67 -38.82
N GLU A 118 -6.86 2.52 -37.87
CA GLU A 118 -5.98 3.34 -37.00
C GLU A 118 -6.17 3.08 -35.50
N GLY A 119 -6.77 1.94 -35.14
CA GLY A 119 -7.26 1.67 -33.77
C GLY A 119 -6.21 1.80 -32.66
N LYS A 120 -4.94 1.43 -32.90
CA LYS A 120 -3.88 1.53 -31.88
C LYS A 120 -3.47 2.98 -31.59
N GLU A 121 -3.28 3.79 -32.63
CA GLU A 121 -2.87 5.19 -32.46
C GLU A 121 -4.02 6.02 -31.90
N ASN A 122 -5.25 5.78 -32.36
CA ASN A 122 -6.44 6.42 -31.81
C ASN A 122 -6.65 6.07 -30.32
N THR A 123 -6.40 4.82 -29.94
CA THR A 123 -6.44 4.42 -28.52
C THR A 123 -5.39 5.15 -27.70
N ARG A 124 -4.16 5.29 -28.22
CA ARG A 124 -3.08 6.01 -27.54
C ARG A 124 -3.41 7.49 -27.33
N VAL A 125 -3.95 8.15 -28.36
CA VAL A 125 -4.40 9.55 -28.29
C VAL A 125 -5.51 9.71 -27.25
N LEU A 126 -6.48 8.80 -27.24
CA LEU A 126 -7.61 8.83 -26.30
C LEU A 126 -7.15 8.64 -24.85
N VAL A 127 -6.24 7.70 -24.59
CA VAL A 127 -5.61 7.54 -23.26
C VAL A 127 -4.85 8.80 -22.85
N MET A 128 -4.08 9.39 -23.77
CA MET A 128 -3.34 10.63 -23.49
C MET A 128 -4.27 11.80 -23.14
N GLN A 129 -5.40 11.94 -23.84
CA GLN A 129 -6.41 12.96 -23.52
C GLN A 129 -7.06 12.73 -22.15
N MET A 130 -7.34 11.47 -21.78
CA MET A 130 -7.82 11.12 -20.44
C MET A 130 -6.80 11.52 -19.37
N VAL A 131 -5.54 11.13 -19.53
CA VAL A 131 -4.46 11.48 -18.59
C VAL A 131 -4.32 12.98 -18.45
N ASN A 132 -4.31 13.74 -19.56
CA ASN A 132 -4.22 15.19 -19.52
C ASN A 132 -5.42 15.84 -18.82
N SER A 133 -6.63 15.31 -19.05
CA SER A 133 -7.83 15.77 -18.35
C SER A 133 -7.85 15.41 -16.86
N LEU A 134 -7.16 14.35 -16.44
CA LEU A 134 -7.01 13.98 -15.03
C LEU A 134 -5.96 14.86 -14.35
N SER A 135 -4.83 15.11 -15.03
CA SER A 135 -3.76 16.01 -14.57
C SER A 135 -4.26 17.42 -14.30
N SER A 136 -5.16 17.96 -15.12
CA SER A 136 -5.72 19.30 -14.88
C SER A 136 -6.71 19.36 -13.70
N LYS A 137 -7.23 18.22 -13.26
CA LYS A 137 -8.14 18.11 -12.12
C LYS A 137 -7.42 17.76 -10.81
N LEU A 138 -6.14 17.38 -10.87
CA LEU A 138 -5.30 17.15 -9.72
C LEU A 138 -4.90 18.48 -9.07
N GLN A 139 -5.49 18.79 -7.92
CA GLN A 139 -5.03 19.89 -7.09
C GLN A 139 -3.93 19.38 -6.16
N ILE A 140 -2.81 20.11 -6.11
CA ILE A 140 -1.74 19.88 -5.14
C ILE A 140 -1.77 20.98 -4.09
N GLY A 141 -1.56 20.62 -2.83
CA GLY A 141 -1.45 21.61 -1.76
C GLY A 141 -0.27 22.55 -2.00
N SER A 142 -0.46 23.85 -1.74
CA SER A 142 0.60 24.86 -1.89
C SER A 142 1.92 24.47 -1.21
N PRO A 143 1.94 23.89 0.02
CA PRO A 143 3.17 23.41 0.62
C PRO A 143 3.90 22.33 -0.18
N MET A 144 3.15 21.39 -0.78
CA MET A 144 3.72 20.32 -1.63
C MET A 144 4.31 20.90 -2.92
N ALA A 145 3.60 21.86 -3.54
CA ALA A 145 4.12 22.58 -4.71
C ALA A 145 5.41 23.32 -4.38
N SER A 146 5.48 24.02 -3.25
CA SER A 146 6.68 24.71 -2.79
C SER A 146 7.84 23.74 -2.52
N LEU A 147 7.59 22.60 -1.87
CA LEU A 147 8.61 21.57 -1.66
C LEU A 147 9.22 21.09 -2.97
N TYR A 148 8.36 20.78 -3.95
CA TYR A 148 8.78 20.36 -5.29
C TYR A 148 9.60 21.44 -6.01
N LEU A 149 9.12 22.69 -6.03
CA LEU A 149 9.81 23.81 -6.69
C LEU A 149 11.16 24.13 -6.05
N LEU A 150 11.31 23.90 -4.75
CA LEU A 150 12.56 24.11 -4.02
C LEU A 150 13.54 22.93 -4.13
N GLY A 151 13.17 21.85 -4.83
CA GLY A 151 14.01 20.66 -4.97
C GLY A 151 14.15 19.86 -3.67
N ASN A 152 13.24 20.04 -2.72
CA ASN A 152 13.24 19.24 -1.51
C ASN A 152 12.71 17.82 -1.81
N PRO A 153 13.21 16.79 -1.10
CA PRO A 153 12.67 15.45 -1.24
C PRO A 153 11.21 15.40 -0.74
N ASP A 154 10.39 14.58 -1.39
CA ASP A 154 9.00 14.33 -1.01
C ASP A 154 8.85 13.39 0.19
N ARG A 155 9.93 12.71 0.59
CA ARG A 155 9.98 11.76 1.70
C ARG A 155 11.36 11.66 2.31
N TYR A 156 11.42 11.38 3.60
CA TYR A 156 12.63 10.97 4.32
C TYR A 156 12.43 9.54 4.76
N THR A 157 13.26 8.62 4.26
CA THR A 157 13.16 7.20 4.61
C THR A 157 14.54 6.58 4.75
N ASN A 158 14.71 5.78 5.80
CA ASN A 158 15.86 4.90 5.99
C ASN A 158 15.65 3.53 5.34
N VAL A 159 14.46 3.29 4.77
CA VAL A 159 14.06 2.03 4.15
C VAL A 159 13.51 2.23 2.73
N VAL A 160 13.56 1.18 1.92
CA VAL A 160 13.01 1.12 0.57
C VAL A 160 11.80 0.20 0.58
N PHE A 161 10.66 0.70 0.14
CA PHE A 161 9.44 -0.11 0.03
C PHE A 161 9.42 -0.83 -1.32
N LYS A 162 9.28 -2.16 -1.31
CA LYS A 162 9.19 -2.99 -2.51
C LYS A 162 7.75 -3.47 -2.71
N PRO A 163 7.09 -3.18 -3.85
CA PRO A 163 5.74 -3.65 -4.15
C PRO A 163 5.65 -5.18 -4.10
N PHE A 164 4.79 -5.74 -3.23
CA PHE A 164 4.70 -7.17 -2.97
C PHE A 164 3.27 -7.69 -3.15
N TRP A 165 3.03 -8.37 -4.26
CA TRP A 165 1.74 -9.00 -4.58
C TRP A 165 1.59 -10.35 -3.86
N TRP A 166 1.38 -10.28 -2.55
CA TRP A 166 1.40 -11.45 -1.66
C TRP A 166 0.32 -12.49 -1.99
N ILE A 167 -0.84 -12.05 -2.48
CA ILE A 167 -1.97 -12.94 -2.76
C ILE A 167 -1.63 -14.00 -3.81
N SER A 168 -0.78 -13.67 -4.79
CA SER A 168 -0.34 -14.62 -5.82
C SER A 168 0.40 -15.82 -5.22
N TYR A 169 1.24 -15.59 -4.21
CA TYR A 169 1.97 -16.65 -3.51
C TYR A 169 1.03 -17.53 -2.67
N VAL A 170 0.09 -16.92 -1.96
CA VAL A 170 -0.89 -17.67 -1.16
C VAL A 170 -1.82 -18.49 -2.06
N SER A 171 -2.26 -17.93 -3.19
CA SER A 171 -3.05 -18.66 -4.20
C SER A 171 -2.29 -19.85 -4.78
N GLU A 172 -0.98 -19.71 -5.06
CA GLU A 172 -0.13 -20.81 -5.52
C GLU A 172 -0.06 -21.93 -4.48
N VAL A 173 0.16 -21.58 -3.20
CA VAL A 173 0.16 -22.55 -2.10
C VAL A 173 -1.18 -23.26 -1.99
N LYS A 174 -2.29 -22.52 -1.99
CA LYS A 174 -3.65 -23.08 -1.86
C LYS A 174 -4.02 -23.98 -3.05
N ARG A 175 -3.44 -23.77 -4.24
CA ARG A 175 -3.75 -24.58 -5.43
C ARG A 175 -3.43 -26.07 -5.25
N VAL A 176 -2.42 -26.39 -4.44
CA VAL A 176 -2.02 -27.78 -4.16
C VAL A 176 -3.02 -28.47 -3.22
N TRP A 177 -3.83 -27.70 -2.49
CA TRP A 177 -4.74 -28.19 -1.46
C TRP A 177 -6.20 -28.05 -1.93
N PRO A 178 -6.89 -29.15 -2.29
CA PRO A 178 -8.28 -29.08 -2.73
C PRO A 178 -9.19 -28.59 -1.59
N THR A 179 -9.96 -27.53 -1.85
CA THR A 179 -11.01 -27.06 -0.94
C THR A 179 -12.33 -27.80 -1.18
N ALA A 180 -13.17 -27.92 -0.14
CA ALA A 180 -14.48 -28.58 -0.20
C ALA A 180 -15.46 -27.99 -1.25
N GLU A 181 -15.22 -26.76 -1.73
CA GLU A 181 -16.03 -26.08 -2.75
C GLU A 181 -15.61 -26.41 -4.20
N GLY A 182 -14.73 -27.38 -4.41
CA GLY A 182 -14.35 -27.88 -5.73
C GLY A 182 -13.26 -27.04 -6.41
N ASN A 183 -12.56 -27.67 -7.36
CA ASN A 183 -11.51 -27.06 -8.17
C ASN A 183 -12.10 -25.98 -9.10
N GLY A 184 -12.39 -24.80 -8.56
CA GLY A 184 -12.29 -23.58 -9.34
C GLY A 184 -10.81 -23.31 -9.55
N SER A 185 -10.18 -23.96 -10.54
CA SER A 185 -8.82 -23.60 -10.96
C SER A 185 -8.86 -22.16 -11.43
N GLN A 186 -8.67 -21.21 -10.51
CA GLN A 186 -8.54 -19.83 -10.90
C GLN A 186 -7.31 -19.76 -11.82
N PRO A 187 -7.46 -19.21 -13.03
CA PRO A 187 -6.36 -19.15 -13.98
C PRO A 187 -5.18 -18.43 -13.31
N ARG A 188 -3.97 -18.96 -13.53
CA ARG A 188 -2.74 -18.35 -13.02
C ARG A 188 -2.63 -16.96 -13.64
N GLU A 189 -2.71 -15.91 -12.82
CA GLU A 189 -2.38 -14.57 -13.29
C GLU A 189 -0.88 -14.52 -13.60
N VAL A 190 -0.59 -14.45 -14.89
CA VAL A 190 0.77 -14.38 -15.43
C VAL A 190 0.96 -13.06 -16.14
N LEU A 191 2.16 -12.51 -16.04
CA LEU A 191 2.54 -11.37 -16.85
C LEU A 191 2.96 -11.90 -18.22
N PRO A 192 2.25 -11.53 -19.30
CA PRO A 192 2.65 -11.94 -20.64
C PRO A 192 4.01 -11.34 -20.94
N SER A 193 4.93 -12.19 -21.38
CA SER A 193 6.27 -11.82 -21.77
C SER A 193 6.62 -12.53 -23.06
N LYS A 194 7.02 -11.78 -24.08
CA LYS A 194 7.21 -12.31 -25.44
C LYS A 194 8.60 -12.91 -25.57
N LYS A 195 8.76 -14.22 -25.84
CA LYS A 195 10.02 -14.93 -26.11
C LYS A 195 10.03 -15.42 -27.56
N GLY A 196 10.77 -14.76 -28.45
CA GLY A 196 10.68 -15.03 -29.88
C GLY A 196 9.31 -14.59 -30.43
N ASP A 197 8.68 -15.45 -31.22
CA ASP A 197 7.29 -15.24 -31.64
C ASP A 197 6.26 -15.77 -30.61
N ASP A 198 6.71 -16.40 -29.52
CA ASP A 198 5.84 -16.99 -28.50
C ASP A 198 5.58 -16.02 -27.34
N ILE A 199 4.38 -16.10 -26.74
CA ILE A 199 4.03 -15.36 -25.51
C ILE A 199 4.10 -16.34 -24.34
N VAL A 200 5.02 -16.07 -23.43
CA VAL A 200 5.29 -16.87 -22.22
C VAL A 200 4.73 -16.15 -20.99
N GLY A 201 4.18 -16.91 -20.05
CA GLY A 201 3.48 -16.38 -18.88
C GLY A 201 4.37 -16.37 -17.63
N VAL A 202 5.09 -15.27 -17.39
CA VAL A 202 6.00 -15.17 -16.25
C VAL A 202 5.24 -14.74 -15.00
N THR A 203 5.45 -15.44 -13.88
CA THR A 203 4.97 -14.99 -12.56
C THR A 203 6.10 -14.76 -11.55
N PRO A 204 6.03 -13.70 -10.71
CA PRO A 204 6.99 -13.49 -9.62
C PRO A 204 7.05 -14.63 -8.60
N VAL A 205 6.03 -15.52 -8.59
CA VAL A 205 6.03 -16.70 -7.72
C VAL A 205 7.12 -17.68 -8.16
N ASP A 206 7.35 -17.82 -9.46
CA ASP A 206 8.36 -18.73 -10.02
C ASP A 206 9.78 -18.30 -9.63
N ASP A 207 10.03 -16.99 -9.48
CA ASP A 207 11.31 -16.46 -9.01
C ASP A 207 11.69 -17.00 -7.61
N TYR A 208 10.69 -17.34 -6.77
CA TYR A 208 10.90 -17.94 -5.44
C TYR A 208 10.92 -19.47 -5.49
N THR A 209 10.00 -20.11 -6.23
CA THR A 209 9.90 -21.58 -6.27
C THR A 209 11.11 -22.22 -6.96
N PHE A 210 11.68 -21.57 -7.97
CA PHE A 210 12.89 -22.01 -8.68
C PHE A 210 14.15 -21.26 -8.25
N ARG A 211 14.18 -20.71 -7.03
CA ARG A 211 15.38 -20.07 -6.46
C ARG A 211 16.55 -21.05 -6.37
N SER A 212 17.78 -20.53 -6.35
CA SER A 212 18.99 -21.33 -6.14
C SER A 212 18.92 -22.19 -4.86
N PRO A 213 19.50 -23.41 -4.84
CA PRO A 213 19.52 -24.29 -3.66
C PRO A 213 20.09 -23.65 -2.39
N GLU A 214 20.96 -22.64 -2.52
CA GLU A 214 21.51 -21.93 -1.36
C GLU A 214 20.46 -21.21 -0.52
N PHE A 215 19.30 -20.89 -1.11
CA PHE A 215 18.19 -20.23 -0.43
C PHE A 215 17.07 -21.18 -0.05
N GLU A 216 17.30 -22.50 -0.05
CA GLU A 216 16.28 -23.51 0.30
C GLU A 216 15.56 -23.18 1.61
N ASN A 217 16.34 -22.83 2.64
CA ASN A 217 15.88 -22.56 4.00
C ASN A 217 15.51 -21.09 4.23
N THR A 218 15.40 -20.27 3.19
CA THR A 218 15.05 -18.85 3.30
C THR A 218 13.55 -18.65 3.15
N SER A 219 12.94 -17.95 4.11
CA SER A 219 11.52 -17.60 4.04
C SER A 219 11.21 -16.72 2.82
N LEU A 220 9.97 -16.75 2.33
CA LEU A 220 9.55 -15.89 1.23
C LEU A 220 9.75 -14.41 1.58
N PHE A 221 9.41 -14.03 2.81
CA PHE A 221 9.55 -12.65 3.28
C PHE A 221 11.01 -12.17 3.20
N ASP A 222 11.96 -12.93 3.77
CA ASP A 222 13.38 -12.57 3.77
C ASP A 222 13.98 -12.62 2.35
N TYR A 223 13.60 -13.62 1.56
CA TYR A 223 14.02 -13.72 0.16
C TYR A 223 13.58 -12.50 -0.63
N PHE A 224 12.32 -12.07 -0.49
CA PHE A 224 11.80 -10.91 -1.19
C PHE A 224 12.51 -9.59 -0.79
N GLN A 225 12.92 -9.46 0.47
CA GLN A 225 13.72 -8.33 0.92
C GLN A 225 15.08 -8.28 0.19
N MET A 226 15.79 -9.41 0.09
CA MET A 226 17.16 -9.44 -0.43
C MET A 226 17.28 -9.62 -1.96
N ALA A 227 16.37 -10.39 -2.57
CA ALA A 227 16.46 -10.81 -3.95
C ALA A 227 15.90 -9.75 -4.91
N ASN A 228 16.58 -9.56 -6.04
CA ASN A 228 16.09 -8.78 -7.15
C ASN A 228 16.42 -9.52 -8.46
N ARG A 229 15.41 -9.71 -9.31
CA ARG A 229 15.56 -10.29 -10.64
C ARG A 229 16.20 -9.28 -11.59
N VAL A 230 17.23 -9.72 -12.31
CA VAL A 230 18.03 -8.89 -13.23
C VAL A 230 18.20 -9.63 -14.57
N LYS A 231 18.07 -8.89 -15.68
CA LYS A 231 18.36 -9.38 -17.04
C LYS A 231 19.86 -9.56 -17.23
N ARG A 232 20.27 -10.60 -17.96
CA ARG A 232 21.67 -10.79 -18.36
C ARG A 232 22.03 -9.82 -19.48
N THR A 233 23.30 -9.42 -19.53
CA THR A 233 23.84 -8.82 -20.76
C THR A 233 24.10 -9.89 -21.81
N LYS A 234 24.27 -9.49 -23.08
CA LYS A 234 24.61 -10.42 -24.17
C LYS A 234 25.87 -11.22 -23.87
N ARG A 235 26.91 -10.57 -23.32
CA ARG A 235 28.11 -11.26 -22.85
C ARG A 235 27.81 -12.28 -21.74
N GLN A 236 27.09 -11.88 -20.70
CA GLN A 236 26.77 -12.75 -19.56
C GLN A 236 25.92 -13.97 -19.95
N TYR A 237 25.06 -13.81 -20.95
CA TYR A 237 24.28 -14.90 -21.52
C TYR A 237 25.18 -15.92 -22.22
N ASN A 238 26.07 -15.45 -23.11
CA ASN A 238 26.98 -16.34 -23.84
C ASN A 238 27.91 -17.11 -22.88
N ASP A 239 28.49 -16.41 -21.89
CA ASP A 239 29.35 -17.03 -20.87
C ASP A 239 28.58 -18.10 -20.07
N PHE A 240 27.31 -17.83 -19.74
CA PHE A 240 26.44 -18.79 -19.03
C PHE A 240 26.13 -20.02 -19.90
N MET A 241 25.74 -19.81 -21.16
CA MET A 241 25.44 -20.91 -22.09
C MET A 241 26.68 -21.77 -22.38
N GLU A 242 27.86 -21.17 -22.48
CA GLU A 242 29.12 -21.91 -22.62
C GLU A 242 29.41 -22.74 -21.37
N SER A 243 29.16 -22.18 -20.17
CA SER A 243 29.32 -22.91 -18.92
C SER A 243 28.39 -24.13 -18.80
N LEU A 244 27.17 -24.05 -19.37
CA LEU A 244 26.22 -25.17 -19.41
C LEU A 244 26.70 -26.26 -20.37
N ARG A 245 27.13 -25.89 -21.59
CA ARG A 245 27.68 -26.84 -22.57
C ARG A 245 28.88 -27.62 -22.03
N ASN A 246 29.71 -26.96 -21.23
CA ASN A 246 30.88 -27.59 -20.62
C ASN A 246 30.53 -28.56 -19.48
N ARG A 247 29.36 -28.40 -18.83
CA ARG A 247 28.90 -29.32 -17.77
C ARG A 247 28.19 -30.55 -18.33
N ASP A 248 27.40 -30.38 -19.39
CA ASP A 248 26.63 -31.46 -19.99
C ASP A 248 26.57 -31.32 -21.53
N PRO A 249 27.41 -32.07 -22.28
CA PRO A 249 27.48 -31.98 -23.74
C PRO A 249 26.21 -32.42 -24.48
N ASP A 250 25.33 -33.20 -23.84
CA ASP A 250 24.17 -33.83 -24.49
C ASP A 250 22.90 -32.96 -24.45
N VAL A 251 22.90 -31.85 -23.70
CA VAL A 251 21.72 -30.98 -23.49
C VAL A 251 21.28 -30.22 -24.77
N MET A 252 22.11 -30.16 -25.82
CA MET A 252 21.86 -29.31 -26.99
C MET A 252 21.52 -30.04 -28.31
N MET A 253 21.20 -31.34 -28.31
CA MET A 253 20.89 -32.01 -29.58
C MET A 253 19.52 -31.64 -30.20
N ASP A 254 18.64 -30.94 -29.46
CA ASP A 254 17.24 -30.70 -29.89
C ASP A 254 16.75 -29.24 -29.87
N VAL A 255 17.61 -28.25 -29.61
CA VAL A 255 17.22 -26.83 -29.66
C VAL A 255 17.67 -26.22 -30.98
N GLN A 256 16.73 -26.02 -31.92
CA GLN A 256 16.94 -25.07 -33.03
C GLN A 256 17.25 -23.71 -32.40
N ALA A 257 18.52 -23.32 -32.44
CA ALA A 257 19.06 -22.16 -31.74
C ALA A 257 18.58 -20.83 -32.37
N VAL A 258 17.32 -20.48 -32.12
CA VAL A 258 16.90 -19.08 -32.16
C VAL A 258 17.30 -18.52 -30.79
N GLY A 259 18.30 -17.65 -30.77
CA GLY A 259 18.70 -16.95 -29.55
C GLY A 259 17.52 -16.15 -28.96
N PRO A 260 17.53 -15.86 -27.65
CA PRO A 260 16.48 -15.03 -27.05
C PRO A 260 16.42 -13.67 -27.74
N ASP A 261 15.22 -13.08 -27.88
CA ASP A 261 15.08 -11.76 -28.49
C ASP A 261 15.96 -10.71 -27.78
N ASP A 262 16.38 -9.69 -28.52
CA ASP A 262 17.16 -8.57 -27.99
C ASP A 262 16.48 -7.89 -26.78
N ASP A 263 15.15 -7.97 -26.64
CA ASP A 263 14.40 -7.42 -25.49
C ASP A 263 14.67 -8.17 -24.16
N TRP A 264 15.16 -9.41 -24.19
CA TRP A 264 15.43 -10.22 -22.99
C TRP A 264 16.81 -10.00 -22.39
N LEU A 265 17.72 -9.46 -23.20
CA LEU A 265 19.09 -9.20 -22.82
C LEU A 265 19.32 -7.68 -22.76
N VAL A 266 20.27 -7.27 -21.94
CA VAL A 266 20.73 -5.88 -21.93
C VAL A 266 21.87 -5.76 -22.94
N ASP A 267 21.86 -4.68 -23.74
CA ASP A 267 22.99 -4.39 -24.63
C ASP A 267 24.25 -4.10 -23.82
N ASP A 268 25.41 -4.58 -24.28
CA ASP A 268 26.67 -4.41 -23.56
C ASP A 268 27.10 -2.92 -23.49
N GLY A 269 26.58 -2.06 -24.38
CA GLY A 269 26.81 -0.62 -24.41
C GLY A 269 25.86 0.21 -23.54
N ASP A 270 24.73 -0.35 -23.07
CA ASP A 270 23.79 0.33 -22.18
C ASP A 270 24.23 0.20 -20.72
N GLN A 271 25.41 0.75 -20.42
CA GLN A 271 25.86 0.95 -19.04
C GLN A 271 25.14 2.14 -18.39
N THR A 272 23.80 2.13 -18.40
CA THR A 272 22.97 2.93 -17.49
C THR A 272 22.43 2.12 -16.32
N ALA A 273 22.52 0.79 -16.39
CA ALA A 273 22.73 0.02 -15.18
C ALA A 273 24.14 0.39 -14.69
N LYS A 274 24.22 1.41 -13.82
CA LYS A 274 25.26 1.46 -12.81
C LYS A 274 25.23 0.11 -12.07
N VAL A 275 25.90 -0.88 -12.64
CA VAL A 275 26.73 -1.75 -11.84
C VAL A 275 27.75 -0.77 -11.30
N GLU A 276 27.40 -0.13 -10.18
CA GLU A 276 28.41 0.20 -9.20
C GLU A 276 29.06 -1.15 -8.86
N THR A 277 30.00 -1.59 -9.71
CA THR A 277 31.28 -2.06 -9.25
C THR A 277 31.96 -0.85 -8.60
N LEU A 278 31.32 -0.30 -7.55
CA LEU A 278 32.08 -0.06 -6.36
C LEU A 278 32.65 -1.45 -6.08
N GLU A 279 33.97 -1.56 -6.17
CA GLU A 279 34.73 -2.57 -5.50
C GLU A 279 34.32 -2.50 -4.02
N ASP A 280 33.15 -3.05 -3.69
CA ASP A 280 32.62 -3.12 -2.35
C ASP A 280 33.00 -4.53 -1.92
N PRO A 281 34.09 -4.70 -1.15
CA PRO A 281 34.72 -5.99 -0.88
C PRO A 281 33.90 -6.83 0.13
N SER A 282 32.58 -6.77 0.05
CA SER A 282 31.69 -7.45 0.98
C SER A 282 31.08 -8.69 0.33
N ASP A 283 31.19 -9.82 1.02
CA ASP A 283 30.44 -11.07 0.78
C ASP A 283 28.91 -10.90 0.85
N ALA A 284 28.39 -9.67 0.92
CA ALA A 284 26.99 -9.36 1.14
C ALA A 284 26.14 -9.41 -0.13
N VAL A 285 26.76 -9.25 -1.31
CA VAL A 285 26.08 -9.29 -2.61
C VAL A 285 26.50 -10.54 -3.38
N SER A 286 25.55 -11.41 -3.70
CA SER A 286 25.78 -12.65 -4.43
C SER A 286 24.87 -12.78 -5.64
N ILE A 287 25.36 -13.38 -6.71
CA ILE A 287 24.63 -13.60 -7.97
C ILE A 287 24.31 -15.08 -8.12
N HIS A 288 23.04 -15.40 -8.39
CA HIS A 288 22.56 -16.77 -8.46
C HIS A 288 21.69 -17.00 -9.69
N PRO A 289 21.93 -18.06 -10.48
CA PRO A 289 20.99 -18.48 -11.51
C PRO A 289 19.71 -19.05 -10.88
N PHE A 290 18.63 -19.07 -11.65
CA PHE A 290 17.45 -19.88 -11.31
C PHE A 290 17.77 -21.38 -11.44
N GLN A 291 16.85 -22.24 -11.01
CA GLN A 291 16.89 -23.68 -11.30
C GLN A 291 16.35 -23.99 -12.70
N GLU A 292 16.78 -25.12 -13.25
CA GLU A 292 16.22 -25.70 -14.48
C GLU A 292 14.72 -25.92 -14.29
N GLY A 293 13.91 -25.36 -15.20
CA GLY A 293 12.45 -25.32 -15.11
C GLY A 293 11.86 -23.91 -14.96
N HIS A 294 12.65 -22.91 -14.59
CA HIS A 294 12.22 -21.51 -14.61
C HIS A 294 12.19 -20.97 -16.06
N GLU A 295 11.12 -20.31 -16.48
CA GLU A 295 10.96 -19.77 -17.84
C GLU A 295 12.09 -18.80 -18.23
N LEU A 296 12.66 -18.11 -17.23
CA LEU A 296 13.74 -17.14 -17.38
C LEU A 296 15.13 -17.66 -16.99
N TYR A 297 15.28 -18.97 -16.84
CA TYR A 297 16.54 -19.61 -16.41
C TYR A 297 17.76 -19.12 -17.21
N GLU A 298 17.62 -19.02 -18.53
CA GLU A 298 18.71 -18.65 -19.43
C GLU A 298 18.97 -17.14 -19.47
N THR A 299 17.92 -16.32 -19.40
CA THR A 299 17.99 -14.88 -19.71
C THR A 299 18.18 -14.00 -18.48
N HIS A 300 17.85 -14.51 -17.29
CA HIS A 300 17.87 -13.74 -16.06
C HIS A 300 18.68 -14.43 -14.96
N TYR A 301 19.01 -13.66 -13.92
CA TYR A 301 19.56 -14.15 -12.67
C TYR A 301 18.98 -13.36 -11.50
N ILE A 302 19.21 -13.86 -10.28
CA ILE A 302 18.87 -13.18 -9.04
C ILE A 302 20.12 -12.54 -8.46
N ARG A 303 20.05 -11.24 -8.20
CA ARG A 303 21.02 -10.51 -7.39
C ARG A 303 20.49 -10.43 -5.96
N CYS A 304 21.15 -11.12 -5.03
CA CYS A 304 20.82 -11.08 -3.61
C CYS A 304 21.75 -10.11 -2.89
N ASP A 305 21.19 -9.15 -2.16
CA ASP A 305 21.93 -8.28 -1.24
C ASP A 305 21.39 -8.46 0.18
N ARG A 306 22.17 -9.12 1.04
CA ARG A 306 21.78 -9.43 2.43
C ARG A 306 21.56 -8.16 3.28
N ARG A 307 22.15 -7.03 2.92
CA ARG A 307 21.97 -5.75 3.63
C ARG A 307 20.54 -5.22 3.51
N ASN A 308 19.77 -5.73 2.54
CA ASN A 308 18.37 -5.35 2.36
C ASN A 308 17.41 -6.02 3.35
N LEU A 309 17.84 -7.01 4.14
CA LEU A 309 16.97 -7.64 5.14
C LEU A 309 16.42 -6.65 6.18
N ASP A 310 17.16 -5.56 6.44
CA ASP A 310 16.76 -4.50 7.37
C ASP A 310 16.38 -3.19 6.67
N LYS A 311 16.72 -3.05 5.39
CA LYS A 311 16.51 -1.82 4.61
C LYS A 311 15.35 -1.91 3.63
N ALA A 312 14.98 -3.09 3.16
CA ALA A 312 13.88 -3.26 2.21
C ALA A 312 12.64 -3.74 2.96
N VAL A 313 11.51 -3.05 2.82
CA VAL A 313 10.24 -3.43 3.45
C VAL A 313 9.24 -3.84 2.37
N PRO A 314 8.69 -5.06 2.42
CA PRO A 314 7.63 -5.47 1.50
C PRO A 314 6.38 -4.60 1.69
N ASN A 315 5.92 -3.97 0.62
CA ASN A 315 4.68 -3.21 0.57
C ASN A 315 3.57 -4.12 0.01
N PHE A 316 2.74 -4.67 0.89
CA PHE A 316 1.71 -5.65 0.54
C PHE A 316 0.63 -5.03 -0.36
N LEU A 317 0.50 -5.56 -1.58
CA LEU A 317 -0.50 -5.22 -2.58
C LEU A 317 -1.47 -6.39 -2.80
N GLY A 318 -2.66 -6.11 -3.33
CA GLY A 318 -3.67 -7.13 -3.60
C GLY A 318 -4.67 -7.38 -2.45
N GLY A 319 -4.77 -6.43 -1.50
CA GLY A 319 -5.69 -6.49 -0.37
C GLY A 319 -4.98 -6.45 0.97
N ALA A 320 -5.76 -6.26 2.04
CA ALA A 320 -5.23 -6.24 3.40
C ALA A 320 -4.89 -7.66 3.87
N LEU A 321 -3.79 -7.80 4.61
CA LEU A 321 -3.38 -9.09 5.20
C LEU A 321 -4.45 -9.60 6.18
N PRO A 322 -4.71 -10.92 6.26
CA PRO A 322 -5.78 -11.44 7.12
C PRO A 322 -5.55 -11.11 8.59
N ARG A 323 -6.64 -10.76 9.29
CA ARG A 323 -6.62 -10.38 10.71
C ARG A 323 -6.60 -11.62 11.60
N LYS A 324 -5.83 -11.58 12.69
CA LYS A 324 -5.70 -12.71 13.61
C LYS A 324 -7.00 -13.07 14.33
N ASP A 325 -7.77 -12.07 14.77
CA ASP A 325 -8.80 -12.24 15.80
C ASP A 325 -10.25 -12.39 15.28
N LEU A 326 -10.52 -12.00 14.03
CA LEU A 326 -11.89 -11.88 13.50
C LEU A 326 -12.08 -12.48 12.10
N SER A 327 -11.01 -12.94 11.45
CA SER A 327 -11.07 -13.53 10.11
C SER A 327 -10.91 -15.04 10.11
N ASP A 328 -11.11 -15.67 8.96
CA ASP A 328 -10.78 -17.07 8.69
C ASP A 328 -9.37 -17.40 9.19
N ARG A 329 -9.32 -18.06 10.36
CA ARG A 329 -8.08 -18.44 11.06
C ARG A 329 -7.21 -19.32 10.18
N GLU A 330 -7.82 -20.21 9.40
CA GLU A 330 -7.11 -21.08 8.47
C GLU A 330 -6.43 -20.25 7.37
N PHE A 331 -7.12 -19.25 6.81
CA PHE A 331 -6.52 -18.35 5.83
C PHE A 331 -5.40 -17.48 6.41
N ASN A 332 -5.55 -16.99 7.65
CA ASN A 332 -4.49 -16.28 8.36
C ASN A 332 -3.25 -17.16 8.54
N CYS A 333 -3.43 -18.37 9.08
CA CYS A 333 -2.35 -19.33 9.29
C CYS A 333 -1.67 -19.72 7.96
N CYS A 334 -2.45 -20.04 6.92
CA CYS A 334 -1.94 -20.31 5.57
C CYS A 334 -1.09 -19.15 5.04
N THR A 335 -1.54 -17.90 5.23
CA THR A 335 -0.81 -16.71 4.78
C THR A 335 0.50 -16.55 5.55
N MET A 336 0.48 -16.67 6.88
CA MET A 336 1.70 -16.54 7.70
C MET A 336 2.71 -17.66 7.41
N MET A 337 2.23 -18.89 7.19
CA MET A 337 3.07 -20.02 6.76
C MET A 337 3.70 -19.75 5.40
N THR A 338 2.93 -19.24 4.43
CA THR A 338 3.43 -18.88 3.09
C THR A 338 4.54 -17.84 3.15
N LEU A 339 4.44 -16.87 4.06
CA LEU A 339 5.42 -15.78 4.18
C LEU A 339 6.68 -16.19 4.93
N PHE A 340 6.55 -16.97 6.01
CA PHE A 340 7.62 -17.14 7.01
C PHE A 340 8.19 -18.55 7.12
N LYS A 341 7.52 -19.58 6.59
CA LYS A 341 8.10 -20.92 6.45
C LYS A 341 8.70 -21.05 5.03
N PRO A 342 9.92 -21.57 4.84
CA PRO A 342 10.47 -21.81 3.51
C PRO A 342 9.69 -22.89 2.75
N TRP A 343 9.49 -22.71 1.44
CA TRP A 343 8.80 -23.69 0.58
C TRP A 343 9.20 -23.55 -0.90
N ARG A 344 9.05 -24.61 -1.69
CA ARG A 344 9.07 -24.56 -3.17
C ARG A 344 7.71 -24.92 -3.76
N SER A 345 6.92 -25.72 -3.05
CA SER A 345 5.55 -26.06 -3.36
C SER A 345 4.66 -25.88 -2.13
N GLY A 346 3.36 -25.64 -2.35
CA GLY A 346 2.37 -25.57 -1.28
C GLY A 346 2.30 -26.84 -0.42
N SER A 347 2.74 -27.99 -0.96
CA SER A 347 2.88 -29.26 -0.23
C SER A 347 3.92 -29.23 0.88
N ASP A 348 4.93 -28.36 0.80
CA ASP A 348 6.03 -28.33 1.78
C ASP A 348 5.60 -27.67 3.10
N LEU A 349 4.50 -26.91 3.05
CA LEU A 349 4.06 -26.09 4.15
C LEU A 349 3.25 -26.86 5.18
N LYS A 350 2.53 -27.91 4.77
CA LYS A 350 1.49 -28.56 5.56
C LYS A 350 1.36 -30.04 5.17
N ASN A 351 1.00 -30.93 6.10
CA ASN A 351 0.68 -32.33 5.78
C ASN A 351 -0.77 -32.49 5.29
N THR A 352 -1.07 -33.61 4.66
CA THR A 352 -2.42 -33.88 4.12
C THR A 352 -3.52 -34.04 5.17
N VAL A 353 -3.16 -34.34 6.43
CA VAL A 353 -4.10 -34.62 7.52
C VAL A 353 -4.37 -33.39 8.37
N ASP A 354 -3.35 -32.58 8.61
CA ASP A 354 -3.40 -31.47 9.56
C ASP A 354 -4.29 -30.34 9.03
N ASN A 355 -4.67 -29.40 9.89
CA ASN A 355 -5.21 -28.10 9.45
C ASN A 355 -4.10 -27.01 9.47
N TRP A 356 -4.36 -25.85 8.88
CA TRP A 356 -3.37 -24.78 8.82
C TRP A 356 -3.07 -24.21 10.22
N ASP A 357 -4.05 -24.15 11.12
CA ASP A 357 -3.84 -23.66 12.48
C ASP A 357 -2.95 -24.59 13.33
N GLU A 358 -3.11 -25.91 13.23
CA GLU A 358 -2.26 -26.93 13.88
C GLU A 358 -0.83 -26.82 13.37
N THR A 359 -0.66 -26.84 12.04
CA THR A 359 0.67 -26.73 11.41
C THR A 359 1.36 -25.41 11.82
N PHE A 360 0.60 -24.33 11.94
CA PHE A 360 1.10 -23.04 12.40
C PHE A 360 1.54 -23.07 13.87
N ARG A 361 0.83 -23.79 14.75
CA ARG A 361 1.20 -23.90 16.17
C ARG A 361 2.41 -24.79 16.40
N GLU A 362 2.59 -25.81 15.57
CA GLU A 362 3.71 -26.75 15.65
C GLU A 362 5.01 -26.17 15.07
N TYR A 363 4.90 -25.26 14.09
CA TYR A 363 6.07 -24.67 13.47
C TYR A 363 6.72 -23.60 14.35
N GLU A 364 8.03 -23.74 14.58
CA GLU A 364 8.82 -22.75 15.33
C GLU A 364 9.23 -21.59 14.42
N PHE A 365 8.55 -20.45 14.57
CA PHE A 365 8.90 -19.21 13.88
C PHE A 365 10.08 -18.49 14.53
N SER A 366 10.86 -17.77 13.71
CA SER A 366 11.91 -16.88 14.22
C SER A 366 11.31 -15.71 15.02
N GLU A 367 12.08 -15.15 15.96
CA GLU A 367 11.66 -13.98 16.74
C GLU A 367 11.31 -12.78 15.86
N LYS A 368 12.06 -12.59 14.75
CA LYS A 368 11.78 -11.58 13.73
C LYS A 368 10.40 -11.80 13.10
N ALA A 369 10.09 -13.04 12.69
CA ALA A 369 8.80 -13.37 12.09
C ALA A 369 7.64 -13.14 13.08
N LEU A 370 7.77 -13.57 14.33
CA LEU A 370 6.75 -13.34 15.37
C LEU A 370 6.51 -11.84 15.61
N THR A 371 7.59 -11.04 15.62
CA THR A 371 7.50 -9.59 15.75
C THR A 371 6.78 -8.96 14.56
N LEU A 372 7.10 -9.40 13.33
CA LEU A 372 6.42 -8.94 12.12
C LEU A 372 4.94 -9.30 12.11
N MET A 373 4.58 -10.53 12.48
CA MET A 373 3.19 -10.97 12.59
C MET A 373 2.41 -10.12 13.60
N LYS A 374 3.02 -9.80 14.75
CA LYS A 374 2.43 -8.87 15.72
C LYS A 374 2.20 -7.49 15.11
N ASN A 375 3.20 -6.97 14.39
CA ASN A 375 3.11 -5.66 13.74
C ASN A 375 2.04 -5.61 12.63
N PHE A 376 1.82 -6.70 11.90
CA PHE A 376 0.75 -6.78 10.90
C PHE A 376 -0.65 -6.59 11.52
N ASN A 377 -0.84 -6.98 12.79
CA ASN A 377 -2.11 -6.79 13.49
C ASN A 377 -2.33 -5.34 13.98
N VAL A 378 -1.26 -4.56 14.14
CA VAL A 378 -1.33 -3.19 14.70
C VAL A 378 -2.28 -2.30 13.89
N LYS A 379 -2.31 -2.44 12.56
CA LYS A 379 -3.26 -1.69 11.71
C LYS A 379 -4.71 -1.95 12.13
N TYR A 380 -5.07 -3.20 12.39
CA TYR A 380 -6.42 -3.57 12.81
C TYR A 380 -6.71 -3.04 14.20
N GLU A 381 -5.77 -3.17 15.13
CA GLU A 381 -5.91 -2.61 16.48
C GLU A 381 -6.09 -1.08 16.46
N CYS A 382 -5.43 -0.38 15.53
CA CYS A 382 -5.60 1.06 15.32
C CYS A 382 -6.99 1.41 14.78
N ASN A 383 -7.49 0.64 13.82
CA ASN A 383 -8.83 0.83 13.26
C ASN A 383 -9.91 0.55 14.30
N ASP A 384 -9.80 -0.56 15.05
CA ASP A 384 -10.74 -0.89 16.11
C ASP A 384 -10.72 0.17 17.20
N ALA A 385 -9.55 0.61 17.64
CA ALA A 385 -9.43 1.67 18.63
C ALA A 385 -10.18 2.93 18.17
N ARG A 386 -10.00 3.34 16.91
CA ARG A 386 -10.71 4.48 16.33
C ARG A 386 -12.23 4.26 16.34
N ASP A 387 -12.69 3.10 15.93
CA ASP A 387 -14.12 2.79 15.82
C ASP A 387 -14.78 2.65 17.21
N ASP A 388 -14.09 2.04 18.16
CA ASP A 388 -14.46 1.95 19.58
C ASP A 388 -14.57 3.36 20.19
N PHE A 389 -13.59 4.24 19.94
CA PHE A 389 -13.70 5.64 20.37
C PHE A 389 -14.88 6.36 19.72
N ALA A 390 -15.12 6.15 18.43
CA ALA A 390 -16.26 6.75 17.73
C ALA A 390 -17.60 6.27 18.31
N SER A 391 -17.68 5.01 18.76
CA SER A 391 -18.85 4.46 19.42
C SER A 391 -19.05 5.03 20.83
N GLN A 392 -17.98 5.19 21.61
CA GLN A 392 -18.02 5.76 22.95
C GLN A 392 -18.41 7.23 22.94
N ASP A 393 -17.94 8.01 21.95
CA ASP A 393 -18.30 9.43 21.80
C ASP A 393 -19.80 9.61 21.49
N ARG A 394 -20.41 8.68 20.74
CA ARG A 394 -21.86 8.68 20.46
C ARG A 394 -22.71 8.33 21.68
N GLN A 395 -22.17 7.54 22.62
CA GLN A 395 -22.89 7.11 23.84
C GLN A 395 -22.76 8.12 24.98
N ARG A 396 -21.70 8.93 25.00
CA ARG A 396 -21.50 9.96 26.02
C ARG A 396 -22.36 11.20 25.72
N SER A 397 -23.10 11.68 26.71
CA SER A 397 -23.84 12.96 26.62
C SER A 397 -22.93 14.20 26.57
N ARG A 398 -21.61 14.01 26.73
CA ARG A 398 -20.57 15.04 26.53
C ARG A 398 -19.47 14.46 25.63
N PRO A 399 -19.14 15.15 24.51
CA PRO A 399 -18.11 14.68 23.59
C PRO A 399 -16.73 14.70 24.23
N MET A 400 -15.88 13.72 23.90
CA MET A 400 -14.50 13.68 24.38
C MET A 400 -13.66 14.81 23.74
N PRO A 401 -12.86 15.57 24.50
CA PRO A 401 -12.19 16.79 24.01
C PRO A 401 -11.16 16.60 22.89
N MET A 402 -10.80 15.37 22.52
CA MET A 402 -9.74 15.09 21.55
C MET A 402 -10.29 14.81 20.15
N PHE A 403 -11.23 13.88 19.99
CA PHE A 403 -11.58 13.31 18.69
C PHE A 403 -12.71 14.00 17.90
N SER A 404 -13.62 14.74 18.54
CA SER A 404 -14.67 15.46 17.80
C SER A 404 -14.08 16.48 16.80
N ARG A 405 -12.89 17.08 17.08
CA ARG A 405 -12.10 17.95 16.17
C ARG A 405 -11.93 17.37 14.78
N TRP A 406 -11.71 16.07 14.72
CA TRP A 406 -11.14 15.38 13.58
C TRP A 406 -12.23 14.82 12.67
N ARG A 407 -13.35 14.38 13.27
CA ARG A 407 -14.61 14.12 12.56
C ARG A 407 -15.19 15.40 11.96
N ASP A 408 -15.14 16.49 12.73
CA ASP A 408 -15.63 17.79 12.28
C ASP A 408 -14.80 18.38 11.12
N ALA A 409 -13.50 18.04 11.03
CA ALA A 409 -12.65 18.41 9.89
C ALA A 409 -13.04 17.68 8.59
N GLU A 410 -13.52 16.42 8.67
CA GLU A 410 -14.03 15.69 7.51
C GLU A 410 -15.35 16.28 7.00
N GLU A 411 -16.28 16.61 7.91
CA GLU A 411 -17.57 17.21 7.53
C GLU A 411 -17.43 18.64 6.98
N VAL A 412 -16.41 19.41 7.43
CA VAL A 412 -16.13 20.76 6.92
C VAL A 412 -15.44 20.71 5.55
N GLU A 413 -14.52 19.76 5.31
CA GLU A 413 -13.90 19.59 3.98
C GLU A 413 -14.90 19.11 2.91
N ASP A 414 -15.91 18.31 3.28
CA ASP A 414 -17.00 17.93 2.35
C ASP A 414 -18.01 19.07 2.12
N SER A 415 -18.01 20.12 2.96
CA SER A 415 -18.90 21.29 2.86
C SER A 415 -18.32 22.45 2.04
N ASP A 416 -17.00 22.55 1.86
CA ASP A 416 -16.38 23.66 1.10
C ASP A 416 -16.23 23.36 -0.41
N GLY A 417 -16.89 22.29 -0.88
CA GLY A 417 -17.05 21.95 -2.29
C GLY A 417 -18.13 22.74 -3.01
N GLY A 418 -18.03 24.08 -3.00
CA GLY A 418 -18.67 24.96 -3.97
C GLY A 418 -20.05 25.51 -3.59
N ASP A 419 -20.18 26.83 -3.74
CA ASP A 419 -21.43 27.49 -4.10
C ASP A 419 -22.06 26.77 -5.30
N LEU A 420 -22.89 25.76 -5.02
CA LEU A 420 -23.91 25.31 -5.94
C LEU A 420 -24.98 26.39 -5.94
N MET A 421 -24.93 27.23 -6.97
CA MET A 421 -26.09 27.97 -7.44
C MET A 421 -27.32 27.07 -7.33
N GLY A 422 -28.32 27.54 -6.60
CA GLY A 422 -29.59 26.85 -6.45
C GLY A 422 -30.16 26.51 -7.82
N TYR A 423 -30.29 25.21 -8.08
CA TYR A 423 -31.27 24.74 -9.04
C TYR A 423 -32.57 24.62 -8.26
N ASP A 424 -33.49 25.55 -8.51
CA ASP A 424 -34.88 25.44 -8.10
C ASP A 424 -35.46 24.16 -8.71
N GLU A 425 -36.04 23.31 -7.87
CA GLU A 425 -36.49 21.95 -8.19
C GLU A 425 -37.95 21.92 -8.71
N ASP A 426 -38.39 22.99 -9.39
CA ASP A 426 -39.81 23.21 -9.71
C ASP A 426 -40.15 23.30 -11.22
N ASP A 427 -39.28 22.85 -12.14
CA ASP A 427 -39.61 22.78 -13.57
C ASP A 427 -39.29 21.41 -14.18
N TYR A 428 -40.11 20.41 -13.89
CA TYR A 428 -40.23 19.19 -14.71
C TYR A 428 -41.70 18.93 -15.04
N ASP A 429 -42.14 19.43 -16.19
CA ASP A 429 -43.43 19.09 -16.77
C ASP A 429 -43.24 17.86 -17.70
N PRO A 430 -43.84 16.70 -17.40
CA PRO A 430 -43.67 15.51 -18.22
C PRO A 430 -44.46 15.64 -19.55
N PRO A 431 -43.89 15.20 -20.69
CA PRO A 431 -44.60 15.22 -21.95
C PRO A 431 -45.73 14.17 -21.98
N ALA A 432 -46.86 14.59 -22.55
CA ALA A 432 -48.05 13.78 -22.80
C ALA A 432 -47.84 12.68 -23.84
#